data_AF-A0A924BQU7-F1
#
_entry.id   AF-A0A924BQU7-F1
#
_cell.length_a   1.000
_cell.length_b   1.000
_cell.length_c   1.000
_cell.angle_alpha   90.00
_cell.angle_beta   90.00
_cell.angle_gamma   90.00
#
_symmetry.space_group_name_H-M   'P 1'
#
loop_
_entity.id
_entity.type
_entity.pdbx_description
1 polymer ?
#
loop_
_entity_poly.entity_id
_entity_poly.type
_entity_poly.pdbx_seq_one_letter_code
_entity_poly.pdbx_strand_id
1 'polypeptide(L)'
;MKNIICICIFTLFGLTSFAQTRYTALPSEIISKNKYLFYLHGRIIEEEGIRAVSKKCGAYEYYAILDTLKNYGFTVISEARPKNTNINLYAKKTAAQIDTLLKAGVAPEYICSRRVEGRIHYFIYFYRNKKRYSKLRTYGHV
;
A
#
# COMPACT_ATOMS: atom_id res chain seq x y z
N MET A 1 60.63 6.73 -31.01
CA MET A 1 59.74 5.64 -30.56
C MET A 1 58.73 6.26 -29.60
N LYS A 2 57.46 6.37 -30.01
CA LYS A 2 56.39 7.05 -29.26
C LYS A 2 55.57 5.99 -28.51
N ASN A 3 55.61 6.01 -27.18
CA ASN A 3 54.81 5.12 -26.34
C ASN A 3 53.46 5.80 -26.08
N ILE A 4 52.39 5.25 -26.66
CA ILE A 4 51.02 5.68 -26.43
C ILE A 4 50.51 4.98 -25.17
N ILE A 5 50.34 5.75 -24.09
CA ILE A 5 49.69 5.29 -22.87
C ILE A 5 48.18 5.45 -23.09
N CYS A 6 47.49 4.33 -23.34
CA CYS A 6 46.02 4.27 -23.31
C CYS A 6 45.56 4.16 -21.85
N ILE A 7 45.10 5.28 -21.28
CA ILE A 7 44.41 5.28 -19.98
C ILE A 7 42.96 4.83 -20.23
N CYS A 8 42.67 3.56 -19.92
CA CYS A 8 41.32 3.05 -19.85
C CYS A 8 40.62 3.64 -18.62
N ILE A 9 39.79 4.66 -18.81
CA ILE A 9 38.91 5.19 -17.76
C ILE A 9 37.76 4.20 -17.55
N PHE A 10 37.90 3.34 -16.55
CA PHE A 10 36.82 2.49 -16.05
C PHE A 10 35.88 3.39 -15.21
N THR A 11 34.88 4.00 -15.85
CA THR A 11 33.84 4.72 -15.11
C THR A 11 33.05 3.71 -14.29
N LEU A 12 33.32 3.65 -12.98
CA LEU A 12 32.52 2.94 -11.99
C LEU A 12 31.12 3.58 -11.95
N PHE A 13 30.21 3.10 -12.79
CA PHE A 13 28.79 3.41 -12.67
C PHE A 13 28.26 2.61 -11.47
N GLY A 14 28.35 3.20 -10.28
CA GLY A 14 27.84 2.58 -9.06
C GLY A 14 26.35 2.29 -9.22
N LEU A 15 25.97 1.01 -9.11
CA LEU A 15 24.58 0.60 -8.99
C LEU A 15 24.06 1.15 -7.65
N THR A 16 23.44 2.32 -7.67
CA THR A 16 22.67 2.80 -6.53
C THR A 16 21.43 1.94 -6.42
N SER A 17 21.47 0.94 -5.54
CA SER A 17 20.27 0.22 -5.11
C SER A 17 19.35 1.20 -4.42
N PHE A 18 18.34 1.70 -5.15
CA PHE A 18 17.24 2.42 -4.54
C PHE A 18 16.44 1.43 -3.70
N ALA A 19 16.77 1.33 -2.41
CA ALA A 19 15.89 0.68 -1.44
C ALA A 19 14.61 1.52 -1.35
N GLN A 20 13.59 1.14 -2.12
CA GLN A 20 12.36 1.91 -2.20
C GLN A 20 11.64 1.85 -0.85
N THR A 21 11.48 2.99 -0.18
CA THR A 21 10.79 3.06 1.12
C THR A 21 9.40 2.42 1.01
N ARG A 22 9.13 1.47 1.92
CA ARG A 22 7.84 0.80 2.05
C ARG A 22 7.12 1.40 3.24
N TYR A 23 5.95 1.98 3.02
CA TYR A 23 5.18 2.64 4.06
C TYR A 23 4.14 1.68 4.66
N THR A 24 4.32 1.31 5.92
CA THR A 24 3.30 0.59 6.72
C THR A 24 2.40 1.56 7.50
N ALA A 25 2.79 2.83 7.57
CA ALA A 25 2.06 3.95 8.12
C ALA A 25 2.25 5.18 7.21
N LEU A 26 1.63 6.32 7.53
CA LEU A 26 1.88 7.55 6.79
C LEU A 26 3.37 7.95 6.86
N PRO A 27 3.94 8.53 5.79
CA PRO A 27 5.27 9.12 5.85
C PRO A 27 5.34 10.23 6.91
N SER A 28 6.54 10.48 7.45
CA SER A 28 6.78 11.57 8.40
C SER A 28 6.47 12.95 7.83
N GLU A 29 6.63 13.11 6.53
CA GLU A 29 6.28 14.31 5.79
C GLU A 29 5.11 14.03 4.82
N ILE A 30 4.06 14.83 4.92
CA ILE A 30 2.88 14.74 4.04
C ILE A 30 2.96 15.85 2.99
N ILE A 31 3.02 15.45 1.72
CA ILE A 31 3.08 16.35 0.57
C ILE A 31 1.67 16.39 -0.04
N SER A 32 0.99 17.54 0.05
CA SER A 32 -0.41 17.71 -0.37
C SER A 32 -0.69 17.35 -1.84
N LYS A 33 0.32 17.43 -2.70
CA LYS A 33 0.25 17.12 -4.15
C LYS A 33 0.51 15.64 -4.48
N ASN A 34 0.93 14.82 -3.52
CA ASN A 34 1.21 13.40 -3.77
C ASN A 34 -0.09 12.59 -3.84
N LYS A 35 -0.08 11.52 -4.65
CA LYS A 35 -1.17 10.55 -4.72
C LYS A 35 -0.96 9.46 -3.67
N TYR A 36 -1.80 9.40 -2.66
CA TYR A 36 -1.73 8.39 -1.59
C TYR A 36 -2.61 7.19 -1.94
N LEU A 37 -2.05 5.98 -1.85
CA LEU A 37 -2.75 4.74 -2.10
C LEU A 37 -2.67 3.81 -0.89
N PHE A 38 -3.80 3.53 -0.26
CA PHE A 38 -3.92 2.48 0.74
C PHE A 38 -4.17 1.14 0.03
N TYR A 39 -3.17 0.27 -0.01
CA TYR A 39 -3.28 -1.06 -0.60
C TYR A 39 -3.57 -2.11 0.48
N LEU A 40 -4.73 -2.74 0.38
CA LEU A 40 -5.18 -3.79 1.30
C LEU A 40 -5.08 -5.16 0.64
N HIS A 41 -4.11 -5.96 1.10
CA HIS A 41 -3.86 -7.30 0.59
C HIS A 41 -5.03 -8.27 0.86
N GLY A 42 -5.03 -9.38 0.12
CA GLY A 42 -5.97 -10.49 0.30
C GLY A 42 -5.73 -11.26 1.60
N ARG A 43 -6.74 -12.02 2.04
CA ARG A 43 -6.69 -12.79 3.32
C ARG A 43 -5.57 -13.83 3.34
N ILE A 44 -5.18 -14.34 2.18
CA ILE A 44 -4.10 -15.33 2.03
C ILE A 44 -2.77 -14.88 2.65
N ILE A 45 -2.46 -13.57 2.62
CA ILE A 45 -1.26 -13.02 3.25
C ILE A 45 -1.34 -13.08 4.79
N GLU A 46 -2.54 -13.00 5.37
CA GLU A 46 -2.74 -13.17 6.83
C GLU A 46 -2.58 -14.63 7.25
N GLU A 47 -2.96 -15.56 6.37
CA GLU A 47 -3.00 -17.00 6.66
C GLU A 47 -1.67 -17.70 6.36
N GLU A 48 -1.06 -17.38 5.23
CA GLU A 48 0.11 -18.05 4.67
C GLU A 48 1.36 -17.15 4.59
N GLY A 49 1.21 -15.86 4.89
CA GLY A 49 2.31 -14.88 4.91
C GLY A 49 2.63 -14.26 3.55
N ILE A 50 3.67 -13.42 3.53
CA ILE A 50 4.08 -12.62 2.35
C ILE A 50 4.54 -13.42 1.13
N ARG A 51 4.80 -14.72 1.30
CA ARG A 51 5.20 -15.66 0.23
C ARG A 51 4.10 -16.68 -0.07
N ALA A 52 2.86 -16.35 0.26
CA ALA A 52 1.71 -17.21 0.01
C ALA A 52 1.61 -17.63 -1.47
N VAL A 53 1.16 -18.87 -1.71
CA VAL A 53 0.99 -19.40 -3.06
C VAL A 53 -0.41 -19.99 -3.17
N SER A 54 -1.25 -19.34 -3.96
CA SER A 54 -2.58 -19.86 -4.28
C SER A 54 -2.46 -20.99 -5.30
N LYS A 55 -3.16 -22.10 -5.07
CA LYS A 55 -3.30 -23.18 -6.06
C LYS A 55 -3.90 -22.70 -7.39
N LYS A 56 -4.75 -21.67 -7.36
CA LYS A 56 -5.45 -21.15 -8.54
C LYS A 56 -4.66 -20.05 -9.25
N CYS A 57 -3.99 -19.18 -8.50
CA CYS A 57 -3.41 -17.94 -9.03
C CYS A 57 -1.88 -17.85 -8.89
N GLY A 58 -1.21 -18.88 -8.36
CA GLY A 58 0.23 -18.88 -8.14
C GLY A 58 0.65 -18.00 -6.96
N ALA A 59 1.91 -17.56 -6.98
CA ALA A 59 2.50 -16.78 -5.90
C ALA A 59 1.81 -15.41 -5.75
N TYR A 60 1.53 -15.04 -4.49
CA TYR A 60 1.04 -13.71 -4.16
C TYR A 60 2.25 -12.77 -4.06
N GLU A 61 2.58 -12.13 -5.18
CA GLU A 61 3.73 -11.22 -5.34
C GLU A 61 3.52 -9.87 -4.61
N TYR A 62 3.33 -9.90 -3.28
CA TYR A 62 2.92 -8.75 -2.49
C TYR A 62 3.83 -7.53 -2.72
N TYR A 63 5.14 -7.71 -2.65
CA TYR A 63 6.08 -6.61 -2.85
C TYR A 63 6.15 -6.13 -4.28
N ALA A 64 6.08 -7.02 -5.28
CA ALA A 64 6.07 -6.60 -6.69
C ALA A 64 4.81 -5.77 -7.00
N ILE A 65 3.67 -6.08 -6.38
CA ILE A 65 2.46 -5.27 -6.48
C ILE A 65 2.70 -3.88 -5.87
N LEU A 66 3.27 -3.78 -4.66
CA LEU A 66 3.56 -2.49 -4.04
C LEU A 66 4.51 -1.65 -4.90
N ASP A 67 5.58 -2.26 -5.40
CA ASP A 67 6.61 -1.55 -6.16
C ASP A 67 6.05 -1.13 -7.55
N THR A 68 5.22 -1.95 -8.18
CA THR A 68 4.45 -1.58 -9.39
C THR A 68 3.55 -0.38 -9.14
N LEU A 69 2.79 -0.38 -8.04
CA LEU A 69 1.91 0.74 -7.68
C LEU A 69 2.71 2.01 -7.41
N LYS A 70 3.86 1.93 -6.74
CA LYS A 70 4.73 3.09 -6.56
C LYS A 70 5.29 3.61 -7.89
N ASN A 71 5.62 2.72 -8.83
CA ASN A 71 6.08 3.12 -10.18
C ASN A 71 5.01 3.87 -10.98
N TYR A 72 3.72 3.70 -10.65
CA TYR A 72 2.63 4.53 -11.16
C TYR A 72 2.50 5.91 -10.46
N GLY A 73 3.45 6.28 -9.60
CA GLY A 73 3.52 7.59 -8.94
C GLY A 73 2.70 7.69 -7.65
N PHE A 74 2.37 6.56 -7.00
CA PHE A 74 1.66 6.55 -5.73
C PHE A 74 2.62 6.47 -4.52
N THR A 75 2.31 7.23 -3.48
CA THR A 75 2.75 6.95 -2.11
C THR A 75 1.91 5.79 -1.57
N VAL A 76 2.42 4.56 -1.68
CA VAL A 76 1.67 3.34 -1.31
C VAL A 76 1.83 3.04 0.17
N ILE A 77 0.73 3.08 0.92
CA ILE A 77 0.63 2.66 2.33
C ILE A 77 0.03 1.25 2.37
N SER A 78 0.79 0.30 2.87
CA SER A 78 0.34 -1.09 3.01
C SER A 78 1.10 -1.79 4.12
N GLU A 79 0.40 -2.64 4.87
CA GLU A 79 0.99 -3.50 5.88
C GLU A 79 0.52 -4.94 5.65
N ALA A 80 1.44 -5.90 5.75
CA ALA A 80 1.08 -7.32 5.81
C ALA A 80 0.50 -7.59 7.20
N ARG A 81 -0.81 -7.77 7.26
CA ARG A 81 -1.57 -7.89 8.50
C ARG A 81 -1.35 -9.28 9.11
N PRO A 82 -1.17 -9.36 10.44
CA PRO A 82 -1.10 -10.66 11.11
C PRO A 82 -2.46 -11.37 11.05
N LYS A 83 -2.42 -12.69 11.20
CA LYS A 83 -3.63 -13.51 11.37
C LYS A 83 -4.49 -12.98 12.52
N ASN A 84 -5.80 -13.08 12.36
CA ASN A 84 -6.80 -12.62 13.33
C ASN A 84 -6.79 -11.10 13.59
N THR A 85 -6.30 -10.30 12.63
CA THR A 85 -6.40 -8.84 12.72
C THR A 85 -7.87 -8.42 12.91
N ASN A 86 -8.15 -7.64 13.96
CA ASN A 86 -9.48 -7.09 14.20
C ASN A 86 -9.81 -6.06 13.11
N ILE A 87 -10.73 -6.43 12.22
CA ILE A 87 -11.09 -5.63 11.04
C ILE A 87 -11.64 -4.24 11.43
N ASN A 88 -12.40 -4.14 12.53
CA ASN A 88 -12.98 -2.87 12.98
C ASN A 88 -11.89 -1.91 13.47
N LEU A 89 -10.94 -2.40 14.27
CA LEU A 89 -9.81 -1.60 14.75
C LEU A 89 -8.90 -1.18 13.59
N TYR A 90 -8.64 -2.11 12.66
CA TYR A 90 -7.83 -1.85 11.49
C TYR A 90 -8.41 -0.73 10.62
N ALA A 91 -9.72 -0.78 10.37
CA ALA A 91 -10.35 0.22 9.54
C ALA A 91 -10.49 1.57 10.27
N LYS A 92 -10.65 1.59 11.60
CA LYS A 92 -10.53 2.82 12.41
C LYS A 92 -9.14 3.45 12.25
N LYS A 93 -8.07 2.66 12.34
CA LYS A 93 -6.69 3.11 12.09
C LYS A 93 -6.56 3.71 10.68
N THR A 94 -7.05 3.00 9.67
CA THR A 94 -6.96 3.47 8.27
C THR A 94 -7.75 4.76 8.05
N ALA A 95 -8.96 4.86 8.61
CA ALA A 95 -9.76 6.08 8.54
C ALA A 95 -9.05 7.27 9.22
N ALA A 96 -8.43 7.06 10.38
CA ALA A 96 -7.64 8.10 11.05
C ALA A 96 -6.45 8.56 10.20
N GLN A 97 -5.77 7.66 9.49
CA GLN A 97 -4.70 8.03 8.56
C GLN A 97 -5.23 8.87 7.37
N ILE A 98 -6.38 8.51 6.81
CA ILE A 98 -7.04 9.32 5.76
C ILE A 98 -7.40 10.71 6.29
N ASP A 99 -7.98 10.78 7.49
CA ASP A 99 -8.32 12.06 8.12
C ASP A 99 -7.08 12.93 8.35
N THR A 100 -5.93 12.34 8.72
CA THR A 100 -4.65 13.04 8.83
C THR A 100 -4.20 13.62 7.48
N LEU A 101 -4.30 12.86 6.38
CA LEU A 101 -3.96 13.36 5.04
C LEU A 101 -4.85 14.54 4.63
N LEU A 102 -6.16 14.45 4.88
CA LEU A 102 -7.11 15.52 4.58
C LEU A 102 -6.81 16.78 5.40
N LYS A 103 -6.52 16.65 6.71
CA LYS A 103 -6.14 17.76 7.58
C LYS A 103 -4.81 18.41 7.16
N ALA A 104 -3.92 17.64 6.55
CA ALA A 104 -2.68 18.13 5.97
C ALA A 104 -2.85 18.77 4.58
N GLY A 105 -4.09 18.91 4.08
CA GLY A 105 -4.41 19.59 2.83
C GLY A 105 -4.28 18.73 1.57
N VAL A 106 -4.18 17.40 1.71
CA VAL A 106 -4.27 16.49 0.56
C VAL A 106 -5.71 16.49 0.05
N ALA A 107 -5.90 16.80 -1.23
CA ALA A 107 -7.23 16.81 -1.83
C ALA A 107 -7.81 15.37 -1.89
N PRO A 108 -9.12 15.16 -1.64
CA PRO A 108 -9.72 13.82 -1.62
C PRO A 108 -9.46 12.98 -2.87
N GLU A 109 -9.39 13.60 -4.05
CA GLU A 109 -9.08 12.98 -5.34
C GLU A 109 -7.66 12.40 -5.43
N TYR A 110 -6.76 12.83 -4.55
CA TYR A 110 -5.40 12.29 -4.41
C TYR A 110 -5.30 11.18 -3.37
N ILE A 111 -6.41 10.77 -2.74
CA ILE A 111 -6.43 9.69 -1.75
C ILE A 111 -7.27 8.54 -2.29
N CYS A 112 -6.63 7.42 -2.61
CA CYS A 112 -7.28 6.20 -3.07
C CYS A 112 -7.11 5.06 -2.07
N SER A 113 -8.14 4.25 -1.87
CA SER A 113 -8.04 2.98 -1.15
C SER A 113 -8.44 1.85 -2.10
N ARG A 114 -7.53 0.89 -2.34
CA ARG A 114 -7.79 -0.25 -3.22
C ARG A 114 -7.66 -1.57 -2.45
N ARG A 115 -8.62 -2.45 -2.68
CA ARG A 115 -8.65 -3.79 -2.09
C ARG A 115 -8.85 -4.85 -3.18
N VAL A 116 -8.19 -5.99 -3.02
CA VAL A 116 -8.29 -7.13 -3.95
C VAL A 116 -9.53 -8.01 -3.67
N GLU A 117 -10.06 -8.02 -2.43
CA GLU A 117 -11.23 -8.84 -2.07
C GLU A 117 -12.10 -8.24 -0.92
N GLY A 118 -13.43 -8.39 -1.00
CA GLY A 118 -14.44 -7.54 -0.34
C GLY A 118 -14.50 -7.46 1.20
N ARG A 119 -15.11 -6.34 1.68
CA ARG A 119 -15.46 -5.88 3.07
C ARG A 119 -14.78 -4.60 3.62
N ILE A 120 -13.46 -4.40 3.54
CA ILE A 120 -12.78 -3.22 4.17
C ILE A 120 -12.97 -1.93 3.36
N HIS A 121 -13.00 -2.00 2.02
CA HIS A 121 -13.26 -0.82 1.20
C HIS A 121 -14.63 -0.21 1.54
N TYR A 122 -15.65 -1.05 1.68
CA TYR A 122 -16.99 -0.62 2.09
C TYR A 122 -17.00 -0.06 3.53
N PHE A 123 -16.18 -0.61 4.41
CA PHE A 123 -16.09 -0.19 5.81
C PHE A 123 -15.35 1.15 5.99
N ILE A 124 -14.27 1.41 5.26
CA ILE A 124 -13.59 2.72 5.26
C ILE A 124 -14.51 3.79 4.67
N TYR A 125 -15.18 3.49 3.55
CA TYR A 125 -16.20 4.35 2.97
C TYR A 125 -17.37 4.61 3.94
N PHE A 126 -17.79 3.58 4.68
CA PHE A 126 -18.81 3.65 5.72
C PHE A 126 -18.40 4.54 6.91
N TYR A 127 -17.18 4.38 7.44
CA TYR A 127 -16.65 5.20 8.53
C TYR A 127 -16.56 6.67 8.17
N ARG A 128 -16.22 6.97 6.91
CA ARG A 128 -16.23 8.34 6.37
C ARG A 128 -17.64 8.92 6.28
N ASN A 129 -18.64 8.11 5.92
CA ASN A 129 -20.00 8.55 5.59
C ASN A 129 -21.04 8.17 6.66
N LYS A 130 -20.79 8.46 7.94
CA LYS A 130 -21.56 8.10 9.17
C LYS A 130 -23.12 8.18 9.16
N LYS A 131 -23.81 8.53 8.05
CA LYS A 131 -25.28 8.77 7.95
C LYS A 131 -26.15 7.68 7.30
N ARG A 132 -25.64 6.54 6.81
CA ARG A 132 -26.46 5.54 6.07
C ARG A 132 -26.45 4.12 6.66
N TYR A 133 -26.82 3.96 7.94
CA TYR A 133 -26.76 2.66 8.64
C TYR A 133 -28.08 2.14 9.23
N SER A 134 -29.22 2.33 8.57
CA SER A 134 -30.47 1.67 9.00
C SER A 134 -30.79 0.37 8.23
N LYS A 135 -30.04 0.00 7.18
CA LYS A 135 -30.50 -1.08 6.27
C LYS A 135 -29.55 -2.27 6.04
N LEU A 136 -28.37 -2.32 6.65
CA LEU A 136 -27.46 -3.48 6.52
C LEU A 136 -27.36 -4.27 7.82
N ARG A 137 -28.52 -4.78 8.26
CA ARG A 137 -28.63 -5.89 9.21
C ARG A 137 -29.10 -7.10 8.40
N THR A 138 -28.15 -7.96 8.02
CA THR A 138 -28.25 -9.43 7.89
C THR A 138 -26.95 -9.94 7.23
N TYR A 139 -26.62 -11.20 7.45
CA TYR A 139 -25.40 -11.92 7.06
C TYR A 139 -24.22 -11.86 8.05
N GLY A 140 -24.52 -12.25 9.28
CA GLY A 140 -23.64 -13.18 10.01
C GLY A 140 -23.90 -14.61 9.54
N HIS A 141 -22.92 -15.50 9.80
CA HIS A 141 -22.77 -16.88 9.30
C HIS A 141 -22.37 -16.90 7.81
N VAL A 142 -21.13 -17.23 7.45
CA VAL A 142 -20.44 -18.51 7.65
C VAL A 142 -18.94 -18.30 7.83
#